data_AF-A0A5B7FE78-F1
#
_entry.id   AF-A0A5B7FE78-F1
#
_cell.length_a   1.000
_cell.length_b   1.000
_cell.length_c   1.000
_cell.angle_alpha   90.00
_cell.angle_beta   90.00
_cell.angle_gamma   90.00
#
_symmetry.space_group_name_H-M   'P 1'
#
loop_
_entity.id
_entity.type
_entity.pdbx_description
1 polymer ?
#
loop_
_entity_poly.entity_id
_entity_poly.type
_entity_poly.pdbx_seq_one_letter_code
_entity_poly.pdbx_strand_id
1 'polypeptide(L)' 'MGRKKLNMEEKTRALTLMEQGIPGKRVAKELRVNRRSIYRLKMEADKLGPNTTPPRKPGSGGKRKTTPKTDCILK' A
#
# COMPACT_ATOMS: atom_id res chain seq x y z
N MET A 1 18.41 -8.71 0.39
CA MET A 1 17.64 -7.57 0.95
C MET A 1 16.15 -7.82 0.74
N GLY A 2 15.43 -8.22 1.79
CA GLY A 2 13.99 -8.47 1.71
C GLY A 2 13.20 -7.22 1.30
N ARG A 3 12.06 -7.39 0.63
CA ARG A 3 11.19 -6.27 0.24
C ARG A 3 10.51 -5.70 1.48
N LYS A 4 11.12 -4.68 2.10
CA LYS A 4 10.45 -3.88 3.14
C LYS A 4 9.24 -3.17 2.51
N LYS A 5 8.04 -3.45 3.03
CA LYS A 5 6.82 -2.72 2.67
C LYS A 5 6.79 -1.42 3.47
N LEU A 6 6.49 -0.31 2.78
CA LEU A 6 6.28 0.98 3.43
C LEU A 6 4.94 0.97 4.18
N ASN A 7 4.94 1.37 5.45
CA ASN A 7 3.71 1.64 6.18
C ASN A 7 3.05 2.94 5.67
N MET A 8 1.81 3.25 6.07
CA MET A 8 1.13 4.45 5.55
C MET A 8 1.85 5.76 5.91
N GLU A 9 2.47 5.85 7.09
CA GLU A 9 3.21 7.04 7.56
C GLU A 9 4.54 7.26 6.81
N GLU A 10 5.26 6.19 6.50
CA GLU A 10 6.47 6.19 5.71
C GLU A 10 6.14 6.57 4.25
N LYS A 11 4.97 6.16 3.75
CA LYS A 11 4.50 6.59 2.43
C LYS A 11 4.18 8.08 2.39
N THR A 12 3.46 8.61 3.39
CA THR A 12 3.17 10.05 3.45
C THR A 12 4.44 10.86 3.62
N ARG A 13 5.35 10.46 4.53
CA ARG A 13 6.69 11.07 4.65
C ARG A 13 7.45 11.05 3.33
N ALA A 14 7.46 9.92 2.61
CA ALA A 14 8.14 9.83 1.33
C ALA A 14 7.59 10.82 0.30
N LEU A 15 6.26 10.99 0.23
CA LEU A 15 5.62 11.96 -0.65
C LEU A 15 5.98 13.39 -0.27
N THR A 16 5.84 13.76 1.02
CA THR A 16 6.17 15.11 1.49
C THR A 16 7.63 15.48 1.21
N LEU A 17 8.56 14.56 1.42
CA LEU A 17 9.98 14.79 1.10
C LEU A 17 10.19 15.00 -0.40
N MET A 18 9.48 14.27 -1.26
CA MET A 18 9.56 14.46 -2.71
C MET A 18 8.91 15.77 -3.17
N GLU A 19 7.81 16.21 -2.54
CA GLU A 19 7.17 17.52 -2.78
C GLU A 19 8.10 18.68 -2.39
N GLN A 20 8.89 18.51 -1.33
CA GLN A 20 9.95 19.44 -0.93
C GLN A 20 11.15 19.46 -1.89
N GLY A 21 11.10 18.69 -2.99
CA GLY A 21 12.16 18.64 -4.00
C GLY A 21 13.31 17.70 -3.67
N ILE A 22 13.19 16.86 -2.62
CA ILE A 22 14.24 15.91 -2.27
C ILE A 22 14.27 14.78 -3.30
N PRO A 23 15.44 14.45 -3.88
CA PRO A 23 15.54 13.40 -4.87
C PRO A 23 15.18 12.04 -4.26
N GLY A 24 14.36 11.25 -4.96
CA GLY A 24 13.89 9.94 -4.49
C GLY A 24 15.01 8.95 -4.11
N LYS A 25 16.24 9.14 -4.62
CA LYS A 25 17.43 8.38 -4.20
C LYS A 25 17.82 8.66 -2.74
N ARG A 26 17.70 9.91 -2.28
CA ARG A 26 17.94 10.30 -0.87
C ARG A 26 16.81 9.78 0.02
N VAL A 27 15.55 9.99 -0.39
CA VAL A 27 14.36 9.47 0.32
C VAL A 27 14.43 7.95 0.51
N ALA A 28 14.84 7.20 -0.53
CA ALA A 28 15.02 5.76 -0.44
C ALA A 28 16.10 5.35 0.59
N LYS A 29 17.19 6.11 0.67
CA LYS A 29 18.27 5.87 1.64
C LYS A 29 17.81 6.15 3.07
N GLU A 30 17.09 7.25 3.25
CA GLU A 30 16.56 7.69 4.54
C GLU A 30 15.52 6.71 5.11
N LEU A 31 14.58 6.26 4.28
CA LEU A 31 13.55 5.28 4.69
C LEU A 31 14.03 3.82 4.64
N ARG A 32 15.30 3.59 4.25
CA ARG A 32 15.93 2.27 4.09
C ARG A 32 15.09 1.35 3.19
N VAL A 33 14.55 1.90 2.10
CA VAL A 33 13.73 1.17 1.12
C VAL A 33 14.38 1.16 -0.25
N ASN A 34 13.93 0.23 -1.09
CA ASN A 34 14.40 0.14 -2.46
C ASN A 34 13.93 1.38 -3.26
N ARG A 35 14.80 1.91 -4.13
CA ARG A 35 14.45 3.00 -5.06
C ARG A 35 13.22 2.66 -5.91
N ARG A 36 13.05 1.40 -6.29
CA ARG A 36 11.88 0.93 -7.05
C ARG A 36 10.57 1.12 -6.29
N SER A 37 10.60 1.05 -4.95
CA SER A 37 9.43 1.30 -4.10
C SER A 37 9.05 2.77 -4.13
N ILE A 38 10.03 3.68 -4.03
CA ILE A 38 9.80 5.13 -4.14
C ILE A 38 9.28 5.51 -5.52
N TYR A 39 9.84 4.92 -6.59
CA TYR A 39 9.36 5.18 -7.95
C TYR A 39 7.90 4.73 -8.16
N ARG A 40 7.53 3.54 -7.66
CA ARG A 40 6.14 3.08 -7.69
C ARG A 40 5.21 3.99 -6.89
N LEU A 41 5.66 4.42 -5.72
CA LEU A 41 4.90 5.32 -4.86
C LEU A 41 4.67 6.67 -5.52
N LYS A 42 5.68 7.23 -6.20
CA LYS A 42 5.52 8.44 -7.02
C LYS A 42 4.49 8.21 -8.14
N MET A 43 4.59 7.12 -8.89
CA MET A 43 3.63 6.78 -9.95
C MET A 43 2.20 6.55 -9.43
N GLU A 44 2.05 5.96 -8.24
CA GLU A 44 0.75 5.79 -7.58
C GLU A 44 0.18 7.15 -7.18
N ALA A 45 1.00 8.07 -6.68
CA ALA A 45 0.59 9.44 -6.36
C ALA A 45 0.26 10.25 -7.62
N ASP A 46 1.06 10.18 -8.68
CA ASP A 46 0.80 10.89 -9.95
C ASP A 46 -0.50 10.41 -10.63
N LYS A 47 -0.86 9.12 -10.46
CA LYS A 47 -2.14 8.56 -10.92
C LYS A 47 -3.34 9.03 -10.09
N LEU A 48 -3.10 9.37 -8.83
CA LEU A 48 -4.10 9.95 -7.94
C LEU A 48 -4.01 11.46 -8.15
N GLY A 49 -4.76 11.97 -9.13
CA GLY A 49 -4.84 13.42 -9.37
C GLY A 49 -5.07 14.21 -8.06
N PRO A 50 -4.71 15.50 -8.03
CA PRO A 50 -4.49 16.28 -6.80
C PRO A 50 -5.67 16.40 -5.81
N ASN A 51 -6.82 15.77 -6.05
CA ASN A 51 -7.96 15.71 -5.11
C ASN A 51 -8.72 14.37 -5.17
N THR A 52 -8.09 13.30 -5.64
CA THR A 52 -8.74 11.99 -5.76
C THR A 52 -8.26 11.04 -4.66
N THR A 53 -9.10 10.82 -3.65
CA THR A 53 -9.02 9.62 -2.83
C THR A 53 -9.21 8.40 -3.75
N PRO A 54 -8.27 7.42 -3.77
CA PRO A 54 -8.51 6.20 -4.52
C PRO A 54 -9.79 5.57 -3.99
N PRO A 55 -10.79 5.27 -4.83
CA PRO A 55 -11.97 4.57 -4.36
C PRO A 55 -11.51 3.26 -3.74
N ARG A 56 -11.76 3.09 -2.43
CA ARG A 56 -11.66 1.77 -1.79
C ARG A 56 -12.57 0.86 -2.59
N LYS A 57 -11.99 -0.14 -3.28
CA LYS A 57 -12.75 -1.17 -3.97
C LYS A 57 -13.76 -1.76 -2.95
N PRO A 58 -15.08 -1.55 -3.09
CA PRO A 58 -16.03 -2.20 -2.22
C PRO A 58 -15.93 -3.70 -2.50
N GLY A 59 -15.60 -4.50 -1.48
CA GLY A 59 -15.54 -5.96 -1.61
C GLY A 59 -14.14 -6.60 -1.65
N SER A 60 -13.08 -5.99 -1.10
CA SER A 60 -11.84 -6.73 -0.78
C SER A 60 -11.98 -7.63 0.46
N GLY A 61 -13.09 -8.36 0.52
CA GLY A 61 -13.35 -9.47 1.42
C GLY A 61 -14.04 -10.52 0.57
N GLY A 62 -13.26 -11.32 -0.17
CA GLY A 62 -13.81 -12.47 -0.88
C GLY A 62 -14.63 -13.31 0.11
N LYS A 63 -15.78 -13.82 -0.33
CA LYS A 63 -16.65 -14.68 0.49
C LYS A 63 -15.78 -15.71 1.20
N ARG A 64 -15.66 -15.62 2.54
CA ARG A 64 -15.07 -16.71 3.32
C ARG A 64 -15.95 -17.91 3.02
N LYS A 65 -15.35 -19.02 2.55
CA LYS A 65 -16.07 -20.29 2.47
C LYS A 65 -16.43 -20.70 3.90
N THR A 66 -17.58 -20.26 4.40
CA THR A 66 -18.23 -20.88 5.55
C THR A 66 -18.93 -22.11 5.02
N THR A 67 -18.26 -23.26 5.13
CA THR A 67 -18.95 -24.54 5.05
C THR A 67 -19.98 -24.57 6.18
N PRO A 68 -21.29 -24.77 5.91
CA PRO A 68 -22.20 -25.10 6.99
C PRO A 68 -21.71 -26.41 7.61
N LYS A 69 -21.40 -26.38 8.90
CA LYS A 69 -21.18 -27.62 9.65
C LYS A 69 -22.55 -28.27 9.75
N THR A 70 -22.84 -29.23 8.87
CA THR A 70 -23.88 -30.22 9.16
C THR A 70 -23.31 -31.10 10.24
N ASP A 71 -23.50 -30.71 11.51
CA ASP A 71 -23.44 -31.67 12.59
C ASP A 71 -24.58 -32.66 12.30
N CYS A 72 -24.21 -33.81 11.74
CA CYS A 72 -25.08 -34.96 11.68
C CYS A 72 -25.43 -35.32 13.12
N ILE A 73 -26.57 -34.82 13.60
CA ILE A 73 -27.22 -35.38 14.77
C ILE A 73 -27.62 -36.79 14.36
N LEU A 74 -26.73 -37.75 14.62
CA LEU A 74 -27.00 -39.17 14.50
C LEU A 74 -28.04 -39.50 15.56
N LYS A 75 -29.24 -39.85 15.05
CA LYS A 75 -30.37 -40.59 15.63
C LYS A 75 -30.45 -40.67 17.16
#